data_AF-A0AAV2BAV5-F1
#
_entry.id   AF-A0AAV2BAV5-F1
#
_cell.length_a   1.000
_cell.length_b   1.000
_cell.length_c   1.000
_cell.angle_alpha   90.00
_cell.angle_beta   90.00
_cell.angle_gamma   90.00
#
_symmetry.space_group_name_H-M   'P 1'
#
loop_
_entity.id
_entity.type
_entity.pdbx_description
1 polymer ?
#
loop_
_entity_poly.entity_id
_entity_poly.type
_entity_poly.pdbx_seq_one_letter_code
_entity_poly.pdbx_strand_id
1 'polypeptide(L)'
;MESNPSLHEIYAGLFIDHCKDKFGWQDLTSDVIMDIGLGEKGNCGKAILAKFPDVTSIIGVDGNPQVLHKFKQESQTKIQCVVADIEKRVITRRICTRVDLEQINTKKWLKR
;
A
#
# COMPACT_ATOMS: atom_id res chain seq x y z
N MET A 1 24.34 0.55 8.42
CA MET A 1 23.99 -0.68 9.14
C MET A 1 22.67 -1.16 8.56
N GLU A 2 22.67 -2.20 7.75
CA GLU A 2 21.42 -2.82 7.31
C GLU A 2 20.85 -3.57 8.51
N SER A 3 19.67 -3.14 8.97
CA SER A 3 18.95 -3.85 10.02
C SER A 3 18.46 -5.19 9.46
N ASN A 4 18.68 -6.27 10.20
CA ASN A 4 18.13 -7.57 9.84
C ASN A 4 16.59 -7.47 9.74
N PRO A 5 15.97 -8.05 8.70
CA PRO A 5 14.52 -8.06 8.58
C PRO A 5 13.92 -8.81 9.76
N SER A 6 12.80 -8.30 10.27
CA SER A 6 12.00 -8.96 11.29
C SER A 6 11.37 -10.24 10.76
N LEU A 7 11.02 -11.15 11.66
CA LEU A 7 10.37 -12.41 11.30
C LEU A 7 9.07 -12.20 10.49
N HIS A 8 8.32 -11.14 10.81
CA HIS A 8 7.10 -10.78 10.08
C HIS A 8 7.37 -10.29 8.66
N GLU A 9 8.48 -9.58 8.42
CA GLU A 9 8.88 -9.16 7.07
C GLU A 9 9.33 -10.36 6.23
N ILE A 10 10.04 -11.31 6.83
CA ILE A 10 10.42 -12.58 6.18
C ILE A 10 9.17 -13.36 5.77
N TYR A 11 8.22 -13.56 6.70
CA TYR A 11 6.99 -14.29 6.38
C TYR A 11 6.11 -13.58 5.36
N ALA A 12 6.03 -12.25 5.39
CA ALA A 12 5.32 -11.50 4.34
C ALA A 12 5.95 -11.72 2.96
N GLY A 13 7.29 -11.68 2.86
CA GLY A 13 8.00 -11.97 1.61
C GLY A 13 7.69 -13.36 1.07
N LEU A 14 7.75 -14.38 1.94
CA LEU A 14 7.44 -15.77 1.59
C LEU A 14 5.96 -15.95 1.20
N PHE A 15 5.05 -15.27 1.89
CA PHE A 15 3.63 -15.29 1.57
C PHE A 15 3.37 -14.72 0.17
N ILE A 16 3.94 -13.56 -0.16
CA ILE A 16 3.82 -12.97 -1.50
C ILE A 16 4.43 -13.89 -2.57
N ASP A 17 5.56 -14.54 -2.29
CA ASP A 17 6.15 -15.53 -3.22
C ASP A 17 5.23 -16.74 -3.44
N HIS A 18 4.56 -17.23 -2.40
CA HIS A 18 3.59 -18.32 -2.56
C HIS A 18 2.36 -17.87 -3.37
N CYS A 19 1.87 -16.65 -3.10
CA CYS A 19 0.70 -16.09 -3.76
C CYS A 19 0.95 -15.79 -5.23
N LYS A 20 2.12 -15.27 -5.60
CA LYS A 20 2.38 -14.85 -6.99
C LYS A 20 2.23 -16.01 -7.97
N ASP A 21 2.71 -17.19 -7.59
CA ASP A 21 2.68 -18.38 -8.45
C ASP A 21 1.24 -18.95 -8.53
N LYS A 22 0.54 -18.95 -7.40
CA LYS A 22 -0.83 -19.47 -7.31
C LYS A 22 -1.87 -18.59 -8.01
N PHE A 23 -1.71 -17.28 -7.92
CA PHE A 23 -2.67 -16.29 -8.41
C PHE A 23 -2.24 -15.62 -9.71
N GLY A 24 -1.08 -16.02 -10.26
CA GLY A 24 -0.58 -15.50 -11.54
C GLY A 24 -0.12 -14.05 -11.48
N TRP A 25 0.40 -13.58 -10.34
CA TRP A 25 0.95 -12.21 -10.20
C TRP A 25 2.34 -12.12 -10.82
N GLN A 26 2.41 -12.29 -12.14
CA GLN A 26 3.65 -12.27 -12.92
C GLN A 26 4.04 -10.84 -13.29
N ASP A 27 3.05 -10.00 -13.57
CA ASP A 27 3.20 -8.56 -13.83
C ASP A 27 2.07 -7.82 -13.11
N LEU A 28 2.43 -6.89 -12.22
CA LEU A 28 1.51 -6.04 -11.47
C LEU A 28 1.71 -4.55 -11.79
N THR A 29 2.44 -4.21 -12.85
CA THR A 29 2.88 -2.84 -13.16
C THR A 29 1.71 -1.83 -13.20
N SER A 30 0.59 -2.23 -13.78
CA SER A 30 -0.59 -1.35 -13.89
C SER A 30 -1.61 -1.52 -12.77
N ASP A 31 -1.31 -2.37 -11.78
CA ASP A 31 -2.28 -2.75 -10.76
C ASP A 31 -2.26 -1.81 -9.55
N VAL A 32 -3.43 -1.71 -8.92
CA VAL A 32 -3.62 -1.10 -7.61
C VAL A 32 -3.91 -2.21 -6.61
N ILE A 33 -3.05 -2.34 -5.62
CA ILE A 33 -3.14 -3.40 -4.62
C ILE A 33 -3.81 -2.85 -3.36
N MET A 34 -4.80 -3.57 -2.84
CA MET A 34 -5.42 -3.23 -1.57
C MET A 34 -4.91 -4.17 -0.48
N ASP A 35 -4.25 -3.62 0.52
CA ASP A 35 -3.76 -4.35 1.69
C ASP A 35 -4.67 -4.05 2.89
N ILE A 36 -5.51 -5.03 3.26
CA ILE A 36 -6.56 -4.89 4.27
C ILE A 36 -6.10 -5.57 5.56
N GLY A 37 -6.10 -4.82 6.67
CA GLY A 37 -5.60 -5.31 7.95
C GLY A 37 -4.07 -5.35 7.94
N LEU A 38 -3.45 -4.16 7.97
CA LEU A 38 -2.01 -3.97 7.78
C LEU A 38 -1.16 -4.57 8.91
N GLY A 39 -1.77 -4.92 10.04
CA GLY A 39 -1.07 -5.31 11.25
C GLY A 39 -0.23 -4.14 11.78
N GLU A 40 0.88 -4.39 12.47
CA GLU A 40 1.64 -3.28 13.09
C GLU A 40 2.43 -2.41 12.10
N LYS A 41 2.79 -2.98 10.93
CA LYS A 41 3.80 -2.38 10.02
C LYS A 41 3.47 -2.43 8.52
N GLY A 42 2.34 -3.02 8.10
CA GLY A 42 1.99 -3.16 6.69
C GLY A 42 2.99 -3.99 5.89
N ASN A 43 3.43 -5.12 6.45
CA ASN A 43 4.53 -5.91 5.89
C ASN A 43 4.20 -6.49 4.50
N CYS A 44 2.94 -6.85 4.24
CA CYS A 44 2.51 -7.39 2.96
C CYS A 44 2.61 -6.34 1.85
N GLY A 45 2.07 -5.14 2.05
CA GLY A 45 2.18 -4.04 1.10
C GLY A 45 3.64 -3.66 0.82
N LYS A 46 4.50 -3.62 1.86
CA LYS A 46 5.95 -3.42 1.68
C LYS A 46 6.59 -4.53 0.85
N ALA A 47 6.25 -5.79 1.11
CA ALA A 47 6.77 -6.93 0.36
C ALA A 47 6.34 -6.89 -1.11
N ILE A 48 5.10 -6.47 -1.41
CA ILE A 48 4.63 -6.23 -2.78
C ILE A 48 5.48 -5.15 -3.45
N LEU A 49 5.68 -3.98 -2.83
CA LEU A 49 6.49 -2.91 -3.42
C LEU A 49 7.95 -3.32 -3.66
N ALA A 50 8.51 -4.15 -2.78
CA ALA A 50 9.87 -4.65 -2.93
C ALA A 50 10.01 -5.62 -4.12
N LYS A 51 8.99 -6.44 -4.39
CA LYS A 51 9.01 -7.46 -5.47
C LYS A 51 8.47 -6.93 -6.80
N PHE A 52 7.51 -6.02 -6.74
CA PHE A 52 6.82 -5.40 -7.87
C PHE A 52 6.92 -3.88 -7.74
N PRO A 53 8.13 -3.32 -7.93
CA PRO A 53 8.37 -1.89 -7.73
C PRO A 53 7.54 -1.00 -8.67
N ASP A 54 7.12 -1.55 -9.80
CA ASP A 54 6.36 -0.84 -10.83
C ASP A 54 4.86 -0.80 -10.59
N VAL A 55 4.33 -1.49 -9.57
CA VAL A 55 2.93 -1.40 -9.18
C VAL A 55 2.47 0.06 -9.08
N THR A 56 1.24 0.35 -9.52
CA THR A 56 0.76 1.72 -9.64
C THR A 56 0.61 2.36 -8.27
N SER A 57 -0.07 1.67 -7.34
CA SER A 57 -0.19 2.13 -5.96
C SER A 57 -0.62 1.02 -5.00
N ILE A 58 -0.44 1.25 -3.71
CA ILE A 58 -1.02 0.44 -2.65
C ILE A 58 -2.03 1.26 -1.86
N ILE A 59 -3.22 0.70 -1.66
CA ILE A 59 -4.25 1.20 -0.75
C ILE A 59 -4.19 0.38 0.53
N GLY A 60 -3.60 0.94 1.57
CA GLY A 60 -3.61 0.35 2.90
C GLY A 60 -4.91 0.68 3.63
N VAL A 61 -5.58 -0.35 4.17
CA VAL A 61 -6.85 -0.20 4.90
C VAL A 61 -6.71 -0.80 6.30
N ASP A 62 -7.00 0.00 7.33
CA ASP A 62 -6.95 -0.48 8.72
C ASP A 62 -7.95 0.28 9.61
N GLY A 63 -8.37 -0.32 10.72
CA GLY A 63 -9.17 0.35 11.75
C GLY A 63 -8.33 1.27 12.64
N ASN A 64 -7.03 1.00 12.76
CA ASN A 64 -6.10 1.76 13.58
C ASN A 64 -5.38 2.84 12.75
N PRO A 65 -5.68 4.14 12.96
CA PRO A 65 -5.04 5.22 12.22
C PRO A 65 -3.53 5.34 12.50
N GLN A 66 -3.02 4.87 13.64
CA GLN A 66 -1.60 4.94 13.97
C GLN A 66 -0.77 3.99 13.11
N VAL A 67 -1.30 2.79 12.85
CA VAL A 67 -0.71 1.82 11.93
C VAL A 67 -0.58 2.43 10.54
N LEU A 68 -1.66 3.01 10.03
CA LEU A 68 -1.69 3.66 8.72
C LEU A 68 -0.69 4.82 8.64
N HIS A 69 -0.53 5.58 9.72
CA HIS A 69 0.45 6.66 9.76
C HIS A 69 1.89 6.16 9.66
N LYS A 70 2.25 5.12 10.43
CA LYS A 70 3.58 4.50 10.37
C LYS A 70 3.85 3.88 9.00
N PHE A 71 2.91 3.09 8.50
CA PHE A 71 3.00 2.46 7.18
C PHE A 71 3.24 3.51 6.09
N LYS A 72 2.55 4.65 6.17
CA LYS A 72 2.72 5.75 5.23
C LYS A 72 4.08 6.45 5.34
N GLN A 73 4.59 6.68 6.54
CA GLN A 73 5.89 7.34 6.76
C GLN A 73 7.07 6.47 6.29
N GLU A 74 6.95 5.16 6.46
CA GLU A 74 8.01 4.20 6.18
C GLU A 74 8.04 3.74 4.71
N SER A 75 7.12 4.19 3.87
CA SER A 75 6.94 3.68 2.51
C SER A 75 7.02 4.77 1.44
N GLN A 76 7.37 4.36 0.21
CA GLN A 76 7.51 5.25 -0.95
C GLN A 76 6.20 5.99 -1.30
N THR A 77 6.28 6.99 -2.19
CA THR A 77 5.20 7.91 -2.58
C THR A 77 3.92 7.27 -3.15
N LYS A 78 3.90 5.95 -3.36
CA LYS A 78 2.82 5.18 -4.00
C LYS A 78 1.74 4.66 -3.03
N ILE A 79 1.70 5.11 -1.77
CA ILE A 79 0.76 4.60 -0.75
C ILE A 79 -0.38 5.57 -0.45
N GLN A 80 -1.60 5.06 -0.55
CA GLN A 80 -2.82 5.66 -0.03
C GLN A 80 -3.27 4.93 1.24
N CYS A 81 -3.84 5.65 2.21
CA CYS A 81 -4.29 5.07 3.47
C CYS A 81 -5.76 5.39 3.73
N VAL A 82 -6.53 4.37 4.12
CA VAL A 82 -7.95 4.48 4.45
C VAL A 82 -8.18 3.90 5.83
N VAL A 83 -8.73 4.71 6.74
CA VAL A 83 -9.26 4.23 8.01
C VAL A 83 -10.66 3.70 7.75
N ALA A 84 -10.88 2.43 8.08
CA ALA A 84 -12.18 1.79 7.91
C ALA A 84 -12.48 0.83 9.07
N ASP A 85 -13.76 0.74 9.42
CA ASP A 85 -14.28 -0.39 10.17
C ASP A 85 -14.47 -1.53 9.15
N ILE A 86 -13.52 -2.46 9.14
CA ILE A 86 -13.45 -3.55 8.15
C ILE A 86 -14.63 -4.50 8.32
N GLU A 87 -15.03 -4.80 9.57
CA GLU A 87 -16.14 -5.71 9.87
C GLU A 87 -17.47 -5.11 9.41
N LYS A 88 -17.69 -3.82 9.67
CA LYS A 88 -18.90 -3.12 9.23
C LYS A 88 -18.85 -2.65 7.78
N ARG A 89 -17.69 -2.78 7.11
CA ARG A 89 -17.44 -2.30 5.74
C ARG A 89 -17.71 -0.80 5.58
N VAL A 90 -17.40 -0.02 6.62
CA VAL A 90 -17.63 1.43 6.64
C VAL A 90 -16.29 2.16 6.61
N ILE A 91 -16.13 3.06 5.64
CA ILE A 91 -15.00 4.00 5.62
C ILE A 91 -15.28 5.10 6.64
N THR A 92 -14.39 5.24 7.61
CA THR A 92 -14.52 6.28 8.64
C THR A 92 -13.70 7.51 8.29
N ARG A 93 -12.54 7.33 7.62
CA ARG A 93 -11.69 8.44 7.20
C ARG A 93 -10.75 8.04 6.07
N ARG A 94 -10.57 8.92 5.08
CA ARG A 94 -9.48 8.79 4.10
C ARG A 94 -8.29 9.64 4.52
N ILE A 95 -7.10 9.07 4.52
CA ILE A 95 -5.83 9.77 4.77
C ILE A 95 -5.13 9.99 3.42
N CYS A 96 -5.73 10.84 2.58
CA CYS A 96 -5.12 11.26 1.33
C CYS A 96 -3.94 12.21 1.61
N THR A 97 -2.85 12.04 0.86
CA THR A 97 -1.78 13.04 0.78
C THR A 97 -2.05 13.98 -0.38
N ARG A 98 -1.61 15.22 -0.22
CA ARG A 98 -1.71 16.36 -1.15
C ARG A 98 -1.15 16.13 -2.57
N VAL A 99 -0.51 14.99 -2.84
CA VAL A 99 0.19 14.72 -4.11
C VAL A 99 -0.78 14.42 -5.26
N ASP A 100 -2.02 13.99 -4.97
CA ASP A 100 -3.01 13.74 -6.02
C ASP A 100 -3.78 14.99 -6.47
N LEU A 101 -3.85 16.05 -5.64
CA LEU A 101 -4.62 17.24 -6.00
C LEU A 101 -3.89 18.17 -6.98
N GLU A 102 -2.55 18.23 -6.96
CA GLU A 102 -1.78 19.07 -7.87
C GLU A 102 -1.61 18.46 -9.27
N GLN A 103 -1.54 17.13 -9.39
CA GLN A 103 -1.51 16.46 -10.70
C GLN A 103 -2.88 16.45 -11.40
N ILE A 104 -3.99 16.40 -10.64
CA ILE A 104 -5.35 16.53 -11.20
C ILE A 104 -5.62 17.96 -11.66
N ASN A 105 -5.09 18.98 -10.98
CA ASN A 105 -5.29 20.38 -11.37
C ASN A 105 -4.40 20.82 -12.54
N THR A 106 -3.20 20.28 -12.72
CA THR A 106 -2.31 20.72 -13.82
C THR A 106 -2.68 20.13 -15.19
N LYS A 107 -3.31 18.94 -15.25
CA LYS A 107 -3.80 18.37 -16.52
C LYS A 107 -5.08 19.03 -17.07
N LYS A 108 -5.78 19.85 -16.26
CA LYS A 108 -6.99 20.58 -16.71
C LYS A 108 -6.71 21.91 -17.40
N TRP A 109 -5.48 22.44 -17.38
CA TRP A 109 -5.16 23.76 -17.95
C TRP A 109 -4.32 23.74 -19.24
N LEU A 110 -3.85 22.58 -19.70
CA LEU A 110 -3.06 22.46 -20.94
C LEU A 110 -3.88 22.09 -22.19
N LYS A 111 -5.21 22.29 -22.16
CA LYS A 111 -6.06 22.26 -23.35
C LYS A 111 -6.78 23.59 -23.51
N ARG A 112 -6.06 24.60 -23.99
CA ARG A 112 -6.60 25.70 -24.79
C ARG A 112 -5.56 26.11 -25.83
#